data_AF-A0A3N5BJ34-F1
#
_entry.id   AF-A0A3N5BJ34-F1
#
_cell.length_a   1.000
_cell.length_b   1.000
_cell.length_c   1.000
_cell.angle_alpha   90.00
_cell.angle_beta   90.00
_cell.angle_gamma   90.00
#
_symmetry.space_group_name_H-M   'P 1'
#
loop_
_entity.id
_entity.type
_entity.pdbx_description
1 polymer ?
#
loop_
_entity_poly.entity_id
_entity_poly.type
_entity_poly.pdbx_seq_one_letter_code
_entity_poly.pdbx_strand_id
1 'polypeptide(L)'
;MRLPKMLTVVAVGATLCFTAGCASTQTTATKEPAKPANIRPNVVTTFNPTTETPVIAKDAYIDPLASVIGNVEIGSKVYVAPFASVRGDEGQPIYVGEGSNVQDGVVLHALETEDNGKPVEKNLVEYGGKKYAVYIGKHVSLAHQAQVHGPALVDDGTFVGMQALVFKAQVGKNCVIEPGAKLLNGVKVPDGRYVPAGTVVTTQAQADKLPVITDAYPLKNLNKGVLHVNEQLAEGYLKAQEGATGETKSH
;
A
#
# COMPACT_ATOMS: atom_id res chain seq x y z
N MET A 1 -88.12 10.64 -1.31
CA MET A 1 -89.18 11.39 -0.60
C MET A 1 -88.48 12.37 0.35
N ARG A 2 -88.73 13.68 0.19
CA ARG A 2 -88.25 14.85 0.98
C ARG A 2 -86.74 15.23 0.95
N LEU A 3 -86.43 16.28 0.17
CA LEU A 3 -85.53 17.39 0.57
C LEU A 3 -86.23 18.25 1.67
N PRO A 4 -85.66 19.34 2.28
CA PRO A 4 -84.41 20.10 2.00
C PRO A 4 -83.62 20.60 3.26
N LYS A 5 -82.47 21.28 3.08
CA LYS A 5 -82.25 22.73 3.35
C LYS A 5 -80.78 23.10 3.55
N MET A 6 -80.36 24.12 2.79
CA MET A 6 -79.17 24.95 3.01
C MET A 6 -79.18 25.61 4.39
N LEU A 7 -78.00 25.77 4.98
CA LEU A 7 -77.72 26.89 5.87
C LEU A 7 -76.35 27.48 5.50
N THR A 8 -76.41 28.68 4.95
CA THR A 8 -75.28 29.59 4.76
C THR A 8 -74.98 30.25 6.09
N VAL A 9 -73.74 30.16 6.59
CA VAL A 9 -73.22 31.06 7.63
C VAL A 9 -71.98 31.73 7.06
N VAL A 10 -72.09 33.04 6.85
CA VAL A 10 -70.97 33.94 6.62
C VAL A 10 -70.40 34.30 7.98
N ALA A 11 -69.11 34.04 8.19
CA ALA A 11 -68.35 34.63 9.30
C ALA A 11 -67.04 35.17 8.76
N VAL A 12 -66.91 36.50 8.85
CA VAL A 12 -65.72 37.30 8.63
C VAL A 12 -64.79 37.09 9.83
N GLY A 13 -63.50 36.81 9.60
CA GLY A 13 -62.57 36.62 10.70
C GLY A 13 -61.11 36.49 10.28
N ALA A 14 -60.44 37.65 10.22
CA ALA A 14 -59.01 37.90 10.51
C ALA A 14 -57.93 36.92 10.02
N THR A 15 -57.10 37.45 9.13
CA THR A 15 -55.70 37.14 8.85
C THR A 15 -54.90 36.74 10.11
N LEU A 16 -54.29 35.55 10.10
CA LEU A 16 -53.00 35.33 10.77
C LEU A 16 -52.09 34.53 9.82
N CYS A 17 -51.12 35.24 9.26
CA CYS A 17 -50.06 34.67 8.43
C CYS A 17 -49.04 34.01 9.38
N PHE A 18 -49.04 32.68 9.48
CA PHE A 18 -47.96 31.95 10.14
C PHE A 18 -46.95 31.51 9.07
N THR A 19 -45.88 32.28 8.90
CA THR A 19 -44.67 31.81 8.21
C THR A 19 -43.95 30.81 9.11
N ALA A 20 -44.23 29.53 8.93
CA ALA A 20 -43.41 28.47 9.50
C ALA A 20 -42.09 28.43 8.73
N GLY A 21 -41.03 28.97 9.34
CA GLY A 21 -39.66 28.82 8.85
C GLY A 21 -39.25 27.36 8.92
N CYS A 22 -39.14 26.69 7.76
CA CYS A 22 -38.38 25.46 7.64
C CYS A 22 -36.90 25.79 7.87
N ALA A 23 -36.43 25.64 9.10
CA ALA A 23 -35.01 25.53 9.38
C ALA A 23 -34.52 24.19 8.82
N SER A 24 -33.97 24.21 7.61
CA SER A 24 -33.21 23.08 7.09
C SER A 24 -31.93 22.96 7.92
N THR A 25 -31.87 21.93 8.75
CA THR A 25 -30.61 21.48 9.36
C THR A 25 -29.71 21.02 8.22
N GLN A 26 -28.82 21.90 7.77
CA GLN A 26 -27.71 21.52 6.92
C GLN A 26 -26.80 20.62 7.75
N THR A 27 -26.95 19.32 7.57
CA THR A 27 -25.95 18.35 7.99
C THR A 27 -24.66 18.71 7.27
N THR A 28 -23.72 19.33 7.98
CA THR A 28 -22.37 19.55 7.48
C THR A 28 -21.74 18.17 7.28
N ALA A 29 -21.84 17.64 6.07
CA ALA A 29 -21.05 16.48 5.68
C ALA A 29 -19.59 16.87 5.90
N THR A 30 -18.95 16.28 6.91
CA THR A 30 -17.52 16.43 7.14
C THR A 30 -16.84 15.84 5.91
N LYS A 31 -16.39 16.72 5.02
CA LYS A 31 -15.62 16.34 3.82
C LYS A 31 -14.38 15.61 4.32
N GLU A 32 -14.28 14.33 4.00
CA GLU A 32 -13.10 13.53 4.29
C GLU A 32 -11.86 14.30 3.77
N PRO A 33 -10.79 14.42 4.56
CA PRO A 33 -9.62 15.18 4.15
C PRO A 33 -9.12 14.63 2.82
N ALA A 34 -8.85 15.53 1.86
CA ALA A 34 -8.31 15.12 0.57
C ALA A 34 -7.02 14.33 0.78
N LYS A 35 -6.89 13.18 0.10
CA LYS A 35 -5.65 12.39 0.15
C LYS A 35 -4.45 13.27 -0.26
N PRO A 36 -3.30 13.13 0.41
CA PRO A 36 -2.07 13.84 0.07
C PRO A 36 -1.75 13.76 -1.42
N ALA A 37 -1.21 14.83 -2.00
CA ALA A 37 -0.92 14.91 -3.44
C ALA A 37 0.06 13.83 -3.95
N ASN A 38 0.83 13.22 -3.04
CA ASN A 38 1.77 12.15 -3.33
C ASN A 38 1.16 10.73 -3.26
N ILE A 39 -0.13 10.62 -2.91
CA ILE A 39 -0.94 9.40 -2.95
C ILE A 39 -2.03 9.58 -4.01
N ARG A 40 -1.91 8.89 -5.15
CA ARG A 40 -2.72 9.20 -6.34
C ARG A 40 -3.31 7.97 -7.01
N PRO A 41 -4.44 8.11 -7.72
CA PRO A 41 -4.90 7.04 -8.60
C PRO A 41 -3.88 6.76 -9.72
N ASN A 42 -3.91 5.55 -10.28
CA ASN A 42 -3.30 5.30 -11.59
C ASN A 42 -4.16 5.96 -12.70
N VAL A 43 -3.78 5.72 -13.96
CA VAL A 43 -4.41 6.34 -15.12
C VAL A 43 -5.12 5.28 -15.97
N VAL A 44 -6.12 5.71 -16.75
CA VAL A 44 -6.75 4.85 -17.75
C VAL A 44 -5.76 4.61 -18.89
N THR A 45 -5.57 3.34 -19.25
CA THR A 45 -4.75 2.89 -20.38
C THR A 45 -5.45 1.76 -21.11
N THR A 46 -4.85 1.24 -22.19
CA THR A 46 -5.37 0.07 -22.91
C THR A 46 -5.35 -1.23 -22.08
N PHE A 47 -4.53 -1.28 -21.02
CA PHE A 47 -4.36 -2.42 -20.11
C PHE A 47 -4.87 -2.13 -18.69
N ASN A 48 -5.49 -0.97 -18.49
CA ASN A 48 -6.08 -0.55 -17.23
C ASN A 48 -7.34 0.29 -17.51
N PRO A 49 -8.51 -0.35 -17.71
CA PRO A 49 -9.72 0.35 -18.16
C PRO A 49 -10.35 1.24 -17.07
N THR A 50 -10.01 1.02 -15.80
CA THR A 50 -10.51 1.79 -14.65
C THR A 50 -9.35 2.33 -13.83
N THR A 51 -9.57 3.43 -13.11
CA THR A 51 -8.55 3.94 -12.18
C THR A 51 -8.73 3.36 -10.79
N GLU A 52 -7.63 2.93 -10.19
CA GLU A 52 -7.55 2.44 -8.83
C GLU A 52 -6.75 3.42 -7.97
N THR A 53 -7.18 3.61 -6.73
CA THR A 53 -6.50 4.50 -5.76
C THR A 53 -5.91 3.66 -4.63
N PRO A 54 -4.71 3.98 -4.12
CA PRO A 54 -4.10 3.23 -3.04
C PRO A 54 -5.01 3.09 -1.81
N VAL A 55 -5.04 1.89 -1.26
CA VAL A 55 -5.67 1.54 0.02
C VAL A 55 -4.56 1.45 1.07
N ILE A 56 -4.61 2.33 2.07
CA ILE A 56 -3.52 2.49 3.04
C ILE A 56 -4.12 2.39 4.43
N ALA A 57 -3.54 1.54 5.27
CA ALA A 57 -3.95 1.42 6.66
C ALA A 57 -3.75 2.75 7.42
N LYS A 58 -4.67 3.06 8.34
CA LYS A 58 -4.70 4.32 9.10
C LYS A 58 -3.44 4.59 9.94
N ASP A 59 -2.72 3.54 10.29
CA ASP A 59 -1.54 3.54 11.15
C ASP A 59 -0.26 3.22 10.35
N ALA A 60 -0.33 3.26 9.02
CA ALA A 60 0.85 3.31 8.15
C ALA A 60 1.26 4.78 7.94
N TYR A 61 2.57 5.02 7.90
CA TYR A 61 3.13 6.33 7.59
C TYR A 61 3.65 6.35 6.15
N ILE A 62 3.21 7.33 5.37
CA ILE A 62 3.73 7.62 4.03
C ILE A 62 4.40 8.98 4.05
N ASP A 63 5.71 9.01 3.86
CA ASP A 63 6.44 10.27 3.82
C ASP A 63 5.94 11.19 2.69
N PRO A 64 5.83 12.52 2.90
CA PRO A 64 5.43 13.47 1.87
C PRO A 64 6.29 13.47 0.59
N LEU A 65 7.55 13.02 0.69
CA LEU A 65 8.46 12.88 -0.46
C LEU A 65 8.42 11.49 -1.11
N ALA A 66 7.68 10.53 -0.54
CA ALA A 66 7.39 9.26 -1.20
C ALA A 66 6.28 9.45 -2.26
N SER A 67 6.14 8.51 -3.19
CA SER A 67 5.06 8.49 -4.19
C SER A 67 4.37 7.12 -4.18
N VAL A 68 3.06 7.09 -3.89
CA VAL A 68 2.25 5.87 -3.91
C VAL A 68 1.12 6.03 -4.92
N ILE A 69 1.11 5.20 -5.98
CA ILE A 69 0.23 5.40 -7.15
C ILE A 69 -0.47 4.09 -7.51
N GLY A 70 -1.78 4.17 -7.75
CA GLY A 70 -2.54 3.10 -8.41
C GLY A 70 -3.06 2.00 -7.50
N ASN A 71 -3.16 0.80 -8.05
CA ASN A 71 -3.67 -0.39 -7.36
C ASN A 71 -2.60 -0.94 -6.40
N VAL A 72 -2.49 -0.27 -5.26
CA VAL A 72 -1.52 -0.53 -4.20
C VAL A 72 -2.28 -0.69 -2.88
N GLU A 73 -1.94 -1.74 -2.14
CA GLU A 73 -2.42 -1.95 -0.77
C GLU A 73 -1.23 -1.91 0.21
N ILE A 74 -1.31 -1.01 1.19
CA ILE A 74 -0.31 -0.84 2.24
C ILE A 74 -0.93 -1.21 3.60
N GLY A 75 -0.37 -2.23 4.23
CA GLY A 75 -0.81 -2.78 5.51
C GLY A 75 -0.52 -1.88 6.72
N SER A 76 -1.03 -2.31 7.87
CA SER A 76 -0.87 -1.60 9.16
C SER A 76 0.61 -1.48 9.57
N LYS A 77 0.96 -0.38 10.23
CA LYS A 77 2.30 -0.09 10.77
C LYS A 77 3.42 -0.10 9.73
N VAL A 78 3.10 0.08 8.45
CA VAL A 78 4.11 0.20 7.41
C VAL A 78 4.74 1.59 7.45
N TYR A 79 6.07 1.64 7.34
CA TYR A 79 6.82 2.88 7.14
C TYR A 79 7.26 3.00 5.68
N VAL A 80 6.80 4.03 4.98
CA VAL A 80 7.27 4.38 3.63
C VAL A 80 8.07 5.68 3.70
N ALA A 81 9.37 5.58 3.41
CA ALA A 81 10.36 6.63 3.62
C ALA A 81 10.46 7.61 2.42
N PRO A 82 11.18 8.73 2.55
CA PRO A 82 11.39 9.69 1.47
C PRO A 82 11.88 9.06 0.17
N PHE A 83 11.40 9.58 -0.96
CA PHE A 83 11.79 9.14 -2.31
C PHE A 83 11.45 7.69 -2.68
N ALA A 84 10.80 6.93 -1.81
CA ALA A 84 10.23 5.64 -2.18
C ALA A 84 9.15 5.83 -3.26
N SER A 85 9.13 4.95 -4.26
CA SER A 85 8.15 4.97 -5.35
C SER A 85 7.46 3.61 -5.44
N VAL A 86 6.20 3.57 -5.03
CA VAL A 86 5.34 2.37 -5.06
C VAL A 86 4.25 2.61 -6.09
N ARG A 87 4.33 1.95 -7.25
CA ARG A 87 3.54 2.32 -8.42
C ARG A 87 2.88 1.09 -9.05
N GLY A 88 1.59 0.91 -8.80
CA GLY A 88 0.74 -0.12 -9.39
C GLY A 88 -0.10 0.43 -10.54
N ASP A 89 0.56 0.86 -11.62
CA ASP A 89 -0.08 1.46 -12.80
C ASP A 89 0.03 0.62 -14.08
N GLU A 90 1.01 -0.30 -14.16
CA GLU A 90 1.23 -1.24 -15.26
C GLU A 90 0.88 -2.66 -14.82
N GLY A 91 1.75 -3.29 -14.03
CA GLY A 91 1.42 -4.52 -13.31
C GLY A 91 0.72 -4.22 -11.97
N GLN A 92 -0.38 -4.91 -11.73
CA GLN A 92 -1.21 -4.73 -10.53
C GLN A 92 -1.84 -6.06 -10.04
N PRO A 93 -2.19 -6.18 -8.74
CA PRO A 93 -1.94 -5.25 -7.65
C PRO A 93 -0.50 -5.33 -7.10
N ILE A 94 -0.07 -4.28 -6.39
CA ILE A 94 1.12 -4.30 -5.52
C ILE A 94 0.65 -4.34 -4.06
N TYR A 95 1.14 -5.30 -3.28
CA TYR A 95 0.79 -5.47 -1.88
C TYR A 95 2.02 -5.32 -0.96
N VAL A 96 1.87 -4.57 0.13
CA VAL A 96 2.86 -4.46 1.21
C VAL A 96 2.22 -4.83 2.54
N GLY A 97 2.67 -5.95 3.12
CA GLY A 97 2.12 -6.50 4.35
C GLY A 97 2.44 -5.70 5.61
N GLU A 98 1.70 -6.02 6.67
CA GLU A 98 1.79 -5.38 7.98
C GLU A 98 3.22 -5.37 8.55
N GLY A 99 3.58 -4.25 9.19
CA GLY A 99 4.85 -4.08 9.90
C GLY A 99 6.09 -4.13 9.01
N SER A 100 5.91 -4.08 7.68
CA SER A 100 7.00 -3.98 6.72
C SER A 100 7.47 -2.53 6.57
N ASN A 101 8.63 -2.32 5.94
CA ASN A 101 9.14 -0.98 5.65
C ASN A 101 9.66 -0.88 4.21
N VAL A 102 9.44 0.28 3.60
CA VAL A 102 9.83 0.66 2.25
C VAL A 102 10.72 1.88 2.37
N GLN A 103 12.03 1.66 2.46
CA GLN A 103 13.01 2.70 2.81
C GLN A 103 13.34 3.63 1.64
N ASP A 104 14.25 4.56 1.89
CA ASP A 104 14.53 5.68 1.00
C ASP A 104 14.93 5.23 -0.39
N GLY A 105 14.27 5.79 -1.41
CA GLY A 105 14.55 5.47 -2.81
C GLY A 105 14.20 4.03 -3.23
N VAL A 106 13.49 3.26 -2.40
CA VAL A 106 13.00 1.94 -2.82
C VAL A 106 11.99 2.08 -3.95
N VAL A 107 12.07 1.19 -4.94
CA VAL A 107 11.13 1.15 -6.06
C VAL A 107 10.37 -0.17 -6.08
N LEU A 108 9.04 -0.07 -6.07
CA LEU A 108 8.10 -1.16 -6.34
C LEU A 108 7.35 -0.84 -7.63
N HIS A 109 7.54 -1.66 -8.65
CA HIS A 109 6.88 -1.55 -9.95
C HIS A 109 6.73 -2.94 -10.57
N ALA A 110 5.99 -3.10 -11.66
CA ALA A 110 5.76 -4.40 -12.24
C ALA A 110 5.47 -4.35 -13.73
N LEU A 111 5.81 -5.45 -14.41
CA LEU A 111 5.39 -5.70 -15.79
C LEU A 111 3.88 -5.84 -15.90
N GLU A 112 3.32 -5.42 -17.03
CA GLU A 112 1.91 -5.52 -17.40
C GLU A 112 1.29 -6.89 -17.06
N THR A 113 0.23 -6.88 -16.24
CA THR A 113 -0.48 -8.08 -15.77
C THR A 113 -1.79 -8.34 -16.50
N GLU A 114 -2.20 -7.45 -17.40
CA GLU A 114 -3.42 -7.57 -18.20
C GLU A 114 -3.13 -7.15 -19.65
N ASP A 115 -3.55 -7.93 -20.62
CA ASP A 115 -3.48 -7.61 -22.05
C ASP A 115 -4.87 -7.83 -22.66
N ASN A 116 -5.49 -6.77 -23.18
CA ASN A 116 -6.83 -6.80 -23.78
C ASN A 116 -7.90 -7.45 -22.87
N GLY A 117 -7.91 -7.10 -21.58
CA GLY A 117 -8.85 -7.64 -20.58
C GLY A 117 -8.55 -9.07 -20.14
N LYS A 118 -7.40 -9.64 -20.53
CA LYS A 118 -6.98 -11.00 -20.15
C LYS A 118 -5.74 -10.95 -19.24
N PRO A 119 -5.73 -11.72 -18.15
CA PRO A 119 -4.54 -11.80 -17.29
C PRO A 119 -3.29 -12.32 -18.02
N VAL A 120 -2.17 -11.63 -17.86
CA VAL A 120 -0.84 -12.08 -18.30
C VAL A 120 -0.23 -12.92 -17.18
N GLU A 121 -0.64 -14.19 -17.13
CA GLU A 121 -0.34 -15.11 -16.01
C GLU A 121 1.13 -15.23 -15.64
N LYS A 122 2.03 -15.17 -16.62
CA LYS A 122 3.49 -15.22 -16.40
C LYS A 122 4.05 -14.00 -15.64
N ASN A 123 3.30 -12.91 -15.58
CA ASN A 123 3.64 -11.66 -14.90
C ASN A 123 2.96 -11.52 -13.54
N LEU A 124 2.30 -12.59 -13.07
CA LEU A 124 1.67 -12.66 -11.75
C LEU A 124 2.40 -13.68 -10.85
N VAL A 125 2.40 -13.42 -9.55
CA VAL A 125 2.74 -14.39 -8.50
C VAL A 125 1.49 -14.72 -7.69
N GLU A 126 1.40 -15.93 -7.18
CA GLU A 126 0.28 -16.36 -6.33
C GLU A 126 0.71 -16.44 -4.86
N TYR A 127 -0.10 -15.88 -3.97
CA TYR A 127 0.05 -16.02 -2.53
C TYR A 127 -1.33 -16.11 -1.87
N GLY A 128 -1.53 -17.09 -1.00
CA GLY A 128 -2.80 -17.26 -0.28
C GLY A 128 -4.03 -17.42 -1.19
N GLY A 129 -3.87 -18.00 -2.38
CA GLY A 129 -4.93 -18.16 -3.38
C GLY A 129 -5.31 -16.88 -4.13
N LYS A 130 -4.54 -15.80 -3.96
CA LYS A 130 -4.69 -14.53 -4.68
C LYS A 130 -3.48 -14.26 -5.56
N LYS A 131 -3.65 -13.49 -6.63
CA LYS A 131 -2.59 -13.12 -7.56
C LYS A 131 -2.17 -11.67 -7.37
N TYR A 132 -0.87 -11.43 -7.50
CA TYR A 132 -0.23 -10.14 -7.32
C TYR A 132 0.81 -9.90 -8.39
N ALA A 133 1.03 -8.66 -8.78
CA ALA A 133 2.18 -8.29 -9.60
C ALA A 133 3.45 -8.24 -8.73
N VAL A 134 3.34 -7.63 -7.54
CA VAL A 134 4.35 -7.67 -6.49
C VAL A 134 3.67 -7.98 -5.16
N TYR A 135 4.18 -8.99 -4.45
CA TYR A 135 3.75 -9.32 -3.10
C TYR A 135 4.92 -9.15 -2.12
N ILE A 136 4.78 -8.21 -1.19
CA ILE A 136 5.66 -8.06 -0.04
C ILE A 136 4.90 -8.53 1.20
N GLY A 137 5.42 -9.55 1.87
CA GLY A 137 4.83 -10.14 3.06
C GLY A 137 4.87 -9.24 4.29
N LYS A 138 4.60 -9.84 5.45
CA LYS A 138 4.63 -9.18 6.75
C LYS A 138 6.05 -9.10 7.28
N HIS A 139 6.34 -8.04 8.02
CA HIS A 139 7.63 -7.88 8.68
C HIS A 139 8.83 -8.00 7.72
N VAL A 140 8.66 -7.46 6.51
CA VAL A 140 9.70 -7.39 5.48
C VAL A 140 10.35 -6.01 5.53
N SER A 141 11.68 -5.97 5.46
CA SER A 141 12.42 -4.71 5.30
C SER A 141 12.95 -4.60 3.88
N LEU A 142 12.48 -3.62 3.13
CA LEU A 142 13.07 -3.22 1.86
C LEU A 142 14.01 -2.05 2.15
N ALA A 143 15.30 -2.36 2.22
CA ALA A 143 16.30 -1.39 2.62
C ALA A 143 16.61 -0.37 1.53
N HIS A 144 17.27 0.74 1.90
CA HIS A 144 17.50 1.89 1.03
C HIS A 144 17.95 1.50 -0.39
N GLN A 145 17.29 2.09 -1.39
CA GLN A 145 17.59 1.90 -2.82
C GLN A 145 17.43 0.46 -3.33
N ALA A 146 16.81 -0.45 -2.57
CA ALA A 146 16.40 -1.74 -3.09
C ALA A 146 15.29 -1.58 -4.14
N GLN A 147 15.21 -2.53 -5.07
CA GLN A 147 14.13 -2.58 -6.05
C GLN A 147 13.50 -3.97 -6.06
N VAL A 148 12.18 -4.03 -5.98
CA VAL A 148 11.41 -5.25 -6.21
C VAL A 148 10.49 -5.01 -7.40
N HIS A 149 10.73 -5.73 -8.48
CA HIS A 149 10.03 -5.57 -9.74
C HIS A 149 9.22 -6.82 -10.10
N GLY A 150 7.92 -6.65 -10.31
CA GLY A 150 6.99 -7.72 -10.64
C GLY A 150 7.30 -8.44 -11.96
N PRO A 151 6.97 -9.74 -12.10
CA PRO A 151 6.38 -10.65 -11.09
C PRO A 151 7.36 -10.96 -9.96
N ALA A 152 7.02 -10.60 -8.72
CA ALA A 152 7.92 -10.82 -7.58
C ALA A 152 7.19 -11.06 -6.28
N LEU A 153 7.77 -11.92 -5.45
CA LEU A 153 7.29 -12.24 -4.12
C LEU A 153 8.45 -12.16 -3.12
N VAL A 154 8.24 -11.48 -2.00
CA VAL A 154 9.15 -11.48 -0.85
C VAL A 154 8.32 -11.83 0.37
N ASP A 155 8.52 -13.04 0.92
CA ASP A 155 7.68 -13.57 2.00
C ASP A 155 8.14 -13.09 3.38
N ASP A 156 7.34 -13.43 4.39
CA ASP A 156 7.40 -12.89 5.74
C ASP A 156 8.79 -12.94 6.39
N GLY A 157 9.12 -11.89 7.15
CA GLY A 157 10.33 -11.85 7.97
C GLY A 157 11.63 -11.70 7.19
N THR A 158 11.57 -11.45 5.88
CA THR A 158 12.75 -11.31 5.02
C THR A 158 13.32 -9.89 5.01
N PHE A 159 14.65 -9.80 4.97
CA PHE A 159 15.38 -8.55 4.75
C PHE A 159 15.89 -8.48 3.31
N VAL A 160 15.52 -7.43 2.58
CA VAL A 160 16.06 -7.09 1.26
C VAL A 160 17.03 -5.93 1.42
N GLY A 161 18.31 -6.22 1.29
CA GLY A 161 19.39 -5.29 1.59
C GLY A 161 19.52 -4.13 0.62
N MET A 162 20.32 -3.14 1.03
CA MET A 162 20.49 -1.90 0.30
C MET A 162 20.95 -2.17 -1.13
N GLN A 163 20.37 -1.48 -2.10
CA GLN A 163 20.69 -1.63 -3.53
C GLN A 163 20.50 -3.06 -4.10
N ALA A 164 19.80 -3.94 -3.39
CA ALA A 164 19.45 -5.25 -3.92
C ALA A 164 18.35 -5.16 -4.99
N LEU A 165 18.31 -6.12 -5.90
CA LEU A 165 17.28 -6.24 -6.93
C LEU A 165 16.59 -7.60 -6.84
N VAL A 166 15.27 -7.60 -6.78
CA VAL A 166 14.42 -8.79 -6.91
C VAL A 166 13.53 -8.59 -8.13
N PHE A 167 13.78 -9.31 -9.23
CA PHE A 167 12.99 -9.18 -10.45
C PHE A 167 12.71 -10.56 -11.06
N LYS A 168 11.43 -10.86 -11.33
CA LYS A 168 11.01 -12.22 -11.74
C LYS A 168 11.49 -13.27 -10.74
N ALA A 169 11.32 -13.03 -9.44
CA ALA A 169 11.87 -13.92 -8.41
C ALA A 169 10.95 -14.03 -7.20
N GLN A 170 11.03 -15.15 -6.50
CA GLN A 170 10.29 -15.40 -5.26
C GLN A 170 11.30 -15.64 -4.13
N VAL A 171 11.20 -14.90 -3.05
CA VAL A 171 12.05 -15.03 -1.88
C VAL A 171 11.23 -15.57 -0.73
N GLY A 172 11.64 -16.72 -0.20
CA GLY A 172 10.99 -17.37 0.92
C GLY A 172 11.09 -16.59 2.22
N LYS A 173 10.55 -17.17 3.29
CA LYS A 173 10.47 -16.56 4.61
C LYS A 173 11.82 -16.47 5.28
N ASN A 174 11.98 -15.48 6.15
CA ASN A 174 13.15 -15.32 7.01
C ASN A 174 14.48 -15.35 6.23
N CYS A 175 14.50 -14.79 5.02
CA CYS A 175 15.71 -14.70 4.21
C CYS A 175 16.47 -13.40 4.48
N VAL A 176 17.75 -13.38 4.11
CA VAL A 176 18.56 -12.16 4.07
C VAL A 176 19.19 -12.01 2.70
N ILE A 177 18.71 -11.04 1.93
CA ILE A 177 19.33 -10.65 0.66
C ILE A 177 20.32 -9.55 1.00
N GLU A 178 21.62 -9.84 0.99
CA GLU A 178 22.63 -8.86 1.39
C GLU A 178 22.77 -7.72 0.36
N PRO A 179 23.40 -6.59 0.75
CA PRO A 179 23.49 -5.42 -0.11
C PRO A 179 24.02 -5.71 -1.53
N GLY A 180 23.38 -5.10 -2.52
CA GLY A 180 23.75 -5.22 -3.93
C GLY A 180 23.48 -6.59 -4.59
N ALA A 181 22.95 -7.57 -3.86
CA ALA A 181 22.60 -8.86 -4.44
C ALA A 181 21.42 -8.76 -5.42
N LYS A 182 21.39 -9.62 -6.43
CA LYS A 182 20.38 -9.60 -7.50
C LYS A 182 19.77 -10.97 -7.72
N LEU A 183 18.45 -11.05 -7.71
CA LEU A 183 17.67 -12.26 -7.97
C LEU A 183 16.87 -12.08 -9.25
N LEU A 184 17.12 -12.93 -10.25
CA LEU A 184 16.63 -12.77 -11.61
C LEU A 184 16.09 -14.10 -12.17
N ASN A 185 15.42 -14.03 -13.32
CA ASN A 185 15.15 -15.19 -14.20
C ASN A 185 14.31 -16.33 -13.58
N GLY A 186 13.32 -16.00 -12.76
CA GLY A 186 12.35 -16.96 -12.23
C GLY A 186 12.82 -17.70 -10.97
N VAL A 187 13.97 -17.31 -10.39
CA VAL A 187 14.53 -18.02 -9.25
C VAL A 187 13.64 -17.96 -8.02
N LYS A 188 13.58 -19.07 -7.29
CA LYS A 188 12.89 -19.20 -6.01
C LYS A 188 13.93 -19.46 -4.92
N VAL A 189 14.14 -18.49 -4.05
CA VAL A 189 15.04 -18.63 -2.89
C VAL A 189 14.27 -19.35 -1.78
N PRO A 190 14.75 -20.52 -1.30
CA PRO A 190 14.11 -21.22 -0.20
C PRO A 190 14.11 -20.42 1.10
N ASP A 191 13.21 -20.77 2.02
CA ASP A 191 13.15 -20.17 3.36
C ASP A 191 14.49 -20.28 4.11
N GLY A 192 14.78 -19.27 4.93
CA GLY A 192 15.94 -19.27 5.84
C GLY A 192 17.29 -19.25 5.12
N ARG A 193 17.35 -18.77 3.88
CA ARG A 193 18.60 -18.61 3.12
C ARG A 193 19.11 -17.18 3.17
N TYR A 194 20.41 -17.01 2.96
CA TYR A 194 20.95 -15.69 2.65
C TYR A 194 21.65 -15.68 1.30
N VAL A 195 21.64 -14.51 0.66
CA VAL A 195 22.34 -14.26 -0.60
C VAL A 195 23.49 -13.32 -0.29
N PRO A 196 24.76 -13.77 -0.43
CA PRO A 196 25.90 -12.93 -0.11
C PRO A 196 25.95 -11.64 -0.92
N ALA A 197 26.50 -10.57 -0.33
CA ALA A 197 26.55 -9.24 -0.93
C ALA A 197 27.08 -9.27 -2.38
N GLY A 198 26.42 -8.51 -3.26
CA GLY A 198 26.77 -8.42 -4.68
C GLY A 198 26.53 -9.68 -5.52
N THR A 199 26.08 -10.80 -4.94
CA THR A 199 25.83 -12.04 -5.68
C THR A 199 24.67 -11.88 -6.64
N VAL A 200 24.83 -12.38 -7.88
CA VAL A 200 23.77 -12.44 -8.88
C VAL A 200 23.31 -13.88 -9.05
N VAL A 201 22.06 -14.17 -8.71
CA VAL A 201 21.43 -15.48 -8.82
C VAL A 201 20.45 -15.47 -9.99
N THR A 202 20.73 -16.27 -11.01
CA THR A 202 19.96 -16.30 -12.27
C THR A 202 19.46 -17.68 -12.67
N THR A 203 19.80 -18.72 -11.90
CA THR A 203 19.36 -20.10 -12.13
C THR A 203 18.85 -20.72 -10.86
N GLN A 204 17.86 -21.61 -10.95
CA GLN A 204 17.31 -22.27 -9.78
C GLN A 204 18.38 -23.10 -9.04
N ALA A 205 19.29 -23.74 -9.77
CA ALA A 205 20.40 -24.49 -9.16
C ALA A 205 21.34 -23.63 -8.30
N GLN A 206 21.50 -22.33 -8.62
CA GLN A 206 22.23 -21.40 -7.75
C GLN A 206 21.40 -21.08 -6.50
N ALA A 207 20.10 -20.82 -6.66
CA ALA A 207 19.19 -20.52 -5.54
C ALA A 207 19.12 -21.70 -4.55
N ASP A 208 19.02 -22.92 -5.06
CA ASP A 208 18.95 -24.15 -4.24
C ASP A 208 20.21 -24.36 -3.39
N LYS A 209 21.36 -23.87 -3.86
CA LYS A 209 22.68 -23.96 -3.20
C LYS A 209 23.01 -22.77 -2.30
N LEU A 210 22.12 -21.77 -2.19
CA LEU A 210 22.36 -20.63 -1.31
C LEU A 210 22.60 -21.09 0.14
N PRO A 211 23.50 -20.44 0.87
CA PRO A 211 23.80 -20.82 2.25
C PRO A 211 22.59 -20.61 3.17
N VAL A 212 22.47 -21.49 4.16
CA VAL A 212 21.43 -21.44 5.19
C VAL A 212 21.84 -20.46 6.29
N ILE A 213 20.88 -19.68 6.79
CA ILE A 213 21.07 -18.83 7.96
C ILE A 213 21.20 -19.74 9.19
N THR A 214 22.35 -19.67 9.84
CA THR A 214 22.65 -20.41 11.08
C THR A 214 22.85 -19.46 12.24
N ASP A 215 23.03 -19.99 13.44
CA ASP A 215 23.35 -19.18 14.60
C ASP A 215 24.68 -18.42 14.50
N ALA A 216 25.59 -18.87 13.65
CA ALA A 216 26.86 -18.19 13.39
C ALA A 216 26.73 -17.08 12.33
N TYR A 217 25.61 -17.00 11.60
CA TYR A 217 25.43 -15.98 10.56
C TYR A 217 25.28 -14.58 11.19
N PRO A 218 26.16 -13.61 10.85
CA PRO A 218 26.20 -12.33 11.54
C PRO A 218 24.93 -11.49 11.39
N LEU A 219 24.19 -11.63 10.28
CA LEU A 219 22.99 -10.83 10.01
C LEU A 219 21.69 -11.56 10.37
N LYS A 220 21.74 -12.70 11.08
CA LYS A 220 20.54 -13.51 11.40
C LYS A 220 19.43 -12.75 12.13
N ASN A 221 19.80 -11.74 12.92
CA ASN A 221 18.88 -10.91 13.69
C ASN A 221 18.70 -9.50 13.12
N LEU A 222 19.30 -9.19 11.96
CA LEU A 222 19.30 -7.85 11.39
C LEU A 222 17.87 -7.34 11.18
N ASN A 223 17.02 -8.15 10.54
CA ASN A 223 15.65 -7.73 10.23
C ASN A 223 14.85 -7.37 11.48
N LYS A 224 14.98 -8.15 12.57
CA LYS A 224 14.29 -7.87 13.84
C LYS A 224 14.61 -6.47 14.38
N GLY A 225 15.89 -6.06 14.32
CA GLY A 225 16.31 -4.73 14.73
C GLY A 225 15.75 -3.64 13.81
N VAL A 226 15.80 -3.86 12.49
CA VAL A 226 15.29 -2.91 11.49
C VAL A 226 13.77 -2.71 11.65
N LEU A 227 13.01 -3.79 11.86
CA LEU A 227 11.56 -3.73 12.08
C LEU A 227 11.21 -2.92 13.32
N HIS A 228 11.89 -3.18 14.45
CA HIS A 228 11.67 -2.44 15.70
C HIS A 228 11.88 -0.93 15.54
N VAL A 229 12.88 -0.53 14.76
CA VAL A 229 13.16 0.88 14.48
C VAL A 229 12.09 1.47 13.57
N ASN A 230 11.74 0.80 12.47
CA ASN A 230 10.82 1.34 11.48
C ASN A 230 9.36 1.42 11.97
N GLU A 231 8.94 0.49 12.84
CA GLU A 231 7.63 0.59 13.50
C GLU A 231 7.55 1.84 14.40
N GLN A 232 8.61 2.13 15.16
CA GLN A 232 8.69 3.35 15.97
C GLN A 232 8.81 4.62 15.13
N LEU A 233 9.49 4.57 13.98
CA LEU A 233 9.52 5.68 13.04
C LEU A 233 8.13 5.98 12.49
N ALA A 234 7.39 4.96 12.02
CA ALA A 234 6.01 5.14 11.56
C ALA A 234 5.14 5.79 12.64
N GLU A 235 5.17 5.27 13.87
CA GLU A 235 4.42 5.83 14.99
C GLU A 235 4.84 7.28 15.32
N GLY A 236 6.15 7.54 15.38
CA GLY A 236 6.70 8.85 15.70
C GLY A 236 6.35 9.92 14.66
N TYR A 237 6.47 9.59 13.38
CA TYR A 237 6.12 10.52 12.30
C TYR A 237 4.61 10.78 12.22
N LEU A 238 3.77 9.76 12.44
CA LEU A 238 2.31 9.96 12.52
C LEU A 238 1.94 10.93 13.64
N LYS A 239 2.50 10.76 14.84
CA LYS A 239 2.28 11.69 15.97
C LYS A 239 2.73 13.11 15.64
N ALA A 240 3.87 13.26 14.97
CA ALA A 240 4.37 14.57 14.55
C ALA A 240 3.43 15.23 13.52
N GLN A 241 2.89 14.46 12.58
CA GLN A 241 1.92 14.93 11.58
C GLN A 241 0.60 15.36 12.23
N GLU A 242 0.08 14.59 13.19
CA GLU A 242 -1.13 14.96 13.95
C GLU A 242 -0.91 16.26 14.75
N GLY A 243 0.23 16.38 15.44
CA GLY A 243 0.58 17.59 16.20
C GLY A 243 0.63 18.85 15.35
N ALA A 244 1.20 18.78 14.14
CA ALA A 244 1.26 19.90 13.21
C ALA A 244 -0.13 20.36 12.71
N THR A 245 -1.09 19.44 12.59
CA THR A 245 -2.48 19.79 12.20
C THR A 245 -3.32 20.34 13.35
N GLY A 246 -2.89 20.12 14.60
CA GLY A 246 -3.57 20.60 15.80
C GLY A 246 -3.31 22.08 16.11
N GLU A 247 -2.12 22.59 15.79
CA GLU A 247 -1.72 23.98 16.08
C GLU A 247 -2.32 25.01 15.11
N THR A 248 -2.85 24.60 13.96
CA THR A 248 -3.40 25.51 12.94
C THR A 248 -4.82 26.01 13.21
N LYS A 249 -5.42 25.71 14.39
CA LYS A 249 -6.79 26.12 14.76
C LYS A 249 -6.90 27.33 15.69
N SER A 250 -5.80 28.01 16.00
CA SER A 250 -5.83 29.26 16.78
C SER A 250 -5.16 30.39 16.03
N HIS A 251 -5.88 31.06 15.12
CA HIS A 251 -5.73 32.50 14.80
C HIS A 251 -6.94 32.97 13.98
#